data_AF-A0A7G9S0F0-F1
#
_entry.id   AF-A0A7G9S0F0-F1
#
_cell.length_a   1.000
_cell.length_b   1.000
_cell.length_c   1.000
_cell.angle_alpha   90.00
_cell.angle_beta   90.00
_cell.angle_gamma   90.00
#
_symmetry.space_group_name_H-M   'P 1'
#
loop_
_entity.id
_entity.type
_entity.pdbx_description
1 polymer ?
#
loop_
_entity_poly.entity_id
_entity_poly.type
_entity_poly.pdbx_seq_one_letter_code
_entity_poly.pdbx_strand_id
1 'polypeptide(L)'
;MTKKVTRRRVKSPIVRGASIVLGVVVLAISILMLTKSVNEVILTVKLNKQLSSVKSELDGVKEKNKNLTSEKAKLEDPVYFENYARGTYLLSMSEEQVFILPKGE
;
A
#
# COMPACT_ATOMS: atom_id res chain seq x y z
N MET A 1 7.54 -67.78 44.38
CA MET A 1 7.61 -66.41 43.80
C MET A 1 8.41 -66.48 42.49
N THR A 2 7.77 -66.67 41.35
CA THR A 2 8.44 -66.86 40.05
C THR A 2 8.54 -65.53 39.30
N LYS A 3 9.77 -65.03 39.11
CA LYS A 3 10.04 -63.80 38.35
C LYS A 3 9.81 -64.04 36.86
N LYS A 4 8.82 -63.36 36.26
CA LYS A 4 8.68 -63.29 34.79
C LYS A 4 9.78 -62.39 34.23
N VAL A 5 10.76 -62.97 33.57
CA VAL A 5 11.77 -62.22 32.81
C VAL A 5 11.11 -61.65 31.56
N THR A 6 10.94 -60.33 31.52
CA THR A 6 10.42 -59.60 30.35
C THR A 6 11.52 -59.55 29.29
N ARG A 7 11.45 -60.41 28.26
CA ARG A 7 12.33 -60.32 27.08
C ARG A 7 12.05 -59.01 26.34
N ARG A 8 12.99 -58.06 26.40
CA ARG A 8 12.98 -56.88 25.53
C ARG A 8 13.17 -57.34 24.08
N ARG A 9 12.16 -57.12 23.23
CA ARG A 9 12.27 -57.38 21.77
C ARG A 9 13.30 -56.43 21.19
N VAL A 10 14.48 -56.94 20.86
CA VAL A 10 15.48 -56.21 20.09
C VAL A 10 14.94 -56.08 18.67
N LYS A 11 14.61 -54.85 18.26
CA LYS A 11 14.15 -54.54 16.90
C LYS A 11 15.19 -55.06 15.89
N SER A 12 14.75 -55.82 14.89
CA SER A 12 15.64 -56.40 13.87
C SER A 12 16.42 -55.30 13.13
N PRO A 13 17.64 -55.56 12.63
CA PRO A 13 18.45 -54.56 11.94
C PRO A 13 17.73 -53.94 10.72
N ILE A 14 16.83 -54.72 10.09
CA ILE A 14 16.01 -54.30 8.94
C ILE A 14 15.03 -53.18 9.32
N VAL A 15 14.33 -53.29 10.47
CA VAL A 15 13.40 -52.23 10.90
C VAL A 15 14.11 -50.96 11.35
N ARG A 16 15.38 -51.04 11.77
CA ARG A 16 16.21 -49.86 12.04
C ARG A 16 16.56 -49.12 10.75
N GLY A 17 17.00 -49.85 9.71
CA GLY A 17 17.28 -49.26 8.39
C GLY A 17 16.04 -48.60 7.77
N ALA A 18 14.89 -49.29 7.80
CA ALA A 18 13.63 -48.75 7.27
C ALA A 18 13.19 -47.46 7.98
N SER A 19 13.39 -47.36 9.30
CA SER A 19 13.04 -46.15 10.06
C SER A 19 13.90 -44.93 9.69
N ILE A 20 15.17 -45.14 9.34
CA ILE A 20 16.08 -44.06 8.93
C ILE A 20 15.69 -43.55 7.54
N VAL A 21 15.40 -44.45 6.59
CA VAL A 21 14.95 -44.08 5.24
C VAL A 21 13.66 -43.29 5.30
N LEU A 22 12.68 -43.72 6.12
CA LEU A 22 11.44 -42.98 6.30
C LEU A 22 11.67 -41.58 6.88
N GLY A 23 12.59 -41.44 7.84
CA GLY A 23 12.97 -40.13 8.39
C GLY A 23 13.56 -39.19 7.33
N VAL A 24 14.42 -39.70 6.45
CA VAL A 24 14.99 -38.91 5.34
C VAL A 24 13.91 -38.49 4.34
N VAL A 25 12.96 -39.38 4.01
CA VAL A 25 11.84 -39.06 3.12
C VAL A 25 10.95 -37.96 3.73
N VAL A 26 10.62 -38.06 5.01
CA VAL A 26 9.82 -37.04 5.71
C VAL A 26 10.55 -35.69 5.75
N LEU A 27 11.86 -35.69 5.99
CA LEU A 27 12.67 -34.46 5.94
C LEU A 27 12.68 -33.84 4.54
N ALA A 28 12.85 -34.64 3.50
CA ALA A 28 12.83 -34.16 2.12
C ALA A 28 11.49 -33.52 1.75
N ILE A 29 10.37 -34.16 2.13
CA ILE A 29 9.02 -33.63 1.91
C ILE A 29 8.81 -32.32 2.69
N SER A 30 9.29 -32.27 3.94
CA SER A 30 9.16 -31.09 4.79
C SER A 30 9.88 -29.87 4.19
N ILE A 31 11.10 -30.07 3.69
CA ILE A 31 11.87 -29.01 3.00
C ILE A 31 11.13 -28.54 1.75
N LEU A 32 10.59 -29.47 0.96
CA LEU A 32 9.82 -29.14 -0.23
C LEU A 32 8.59 -28.29 0.09
N MET A 33 7.82 -28.65 1.11
CA MET A 33 6.65 -27.86 1.53
C MET A 33 7.03 -26.48 2.05
N LEU A 34 8.10 -26.37 2.85
CA LEU A 34 8.59 -25.10 3.36
C LEU A 34 8.93 -24.11 2.24
N THR A 35 9.60 -24.57 1.17
CA THR A 35 9.94 -23.69 0.03
C THR A 35 8.70 -23.12 -0.66
N LYS A 36 7.64 -23.93 -0.81
CA LYS A 36 6.38 -23.46 -1.40
C LYS A 36 5.67 -22.45 -0.50
N SER A 37 5.58 -22.73 0.81
CA SER A 37 4.95 -21.83 1.76
C SER A 37 5.67 -20.48 1.87
N VAL A 38 7.01 -20.46 1.84
CA VAL A 38 7.78 -19.20 1.85
C VAL A 38 7.48 -18.35 0.61
N ASN A 39 7.39 -18.96 -0.57
CA ASN A 39 7.06 -18.24 -1.80
C ASN A 39 5.65 -17.64 -1.77
N GLU A 40 4.67 -18.37 -1.25
CA GLU A 40 3.30 -17.87 -1.08
C GLU A 40 3.21 -16.70 -0.09
N VAL A 41 3.95 -16.75 1.02
CA VAL A 41 4.02 -15.65 1.98
C VAL A 41 4.63 -14.41 1.35
N ILE A 42 5.74 -14.55 0.62
CA ILE A 42 6.39 -13.42 -0.07
C ILE A 42 5.46 -12.82 -1.12
N LEU A 43 4.79 -13.65 -1.92
CA LEU A 43 3.81 -13.21 -2.91
C LEU A 43 2.65 -12.47 -2.25
N THR A 44 2.12 -12.99 -1.14
CA THR A 44 1.03 -12.36 -0.39
C THR A 44 1.45 -10.99 0.16
N VAL A 45 2.67 -10.88 0.70
CA VAL A 45 3.23 -9.59 1.14
C VAL A 45 3.41 -8.63 -0.04
N LYS A 46 3.90 -9.11 -1.19
CA LYS A 46 4.09 -8.29 -2.40
C LYS A 46 2.76 -7.81 -2.97
N LEU A 47 1.75 -8.68 -3.06
CA LEU A 47 0.39 -8.37 -3.49
C LEU A 47 -0.26 -7.34 -2.56
N ASN A 48 -0.12 -7.51 -1.23
CA ASN A 48 -0.63 -6.52 -0.27
C ASN A 48 0.06 -5.17 -0.40
N LYS A 49 1.38 -5.14 -0.63
CA LYS A 49 2.10 -3.89 -0.91
C LYS A 49 1.60 -3.22 -2.18
N GLN A 50 1.44 -3.97 -3.27
CA GLN A 50 0.90 -3.45 -4.54
C GLN A 50 -0.55 -2.95 -4.39
N LEU A 51 -1.38 -3.66 -3.62
CA LEU A 51 -2.75 -3.25 -3.35
C LEU A 51 -2.77 -1.95 -2.54
N SER A 52 -1.89 -1.81 -1.56
CA SER A 52 -1.76 -0.57 -0.78
C SER A 52 -1.26 0.61 -1.62
N SER A 53 -0.32 0.40 -2.53
CA SER A 53 0.20 1.45 -3.41
C SER A 53 -0.84 1.88 -4.43
N VAL A 54 -1.53 0.92 -5.07
CA VAL A 54 -2.61 1.21 -6.03
C VAL A 54 -3.78 1.92 -5.35
N LYS A 55 -4.12 1.56 -4.11
CA LYS A 55 -5.15 2.26 -3.34
C LYS A 55 -4.75 3.71 -3.03
N SER A 56 -3.49 3.94 -2.65
CA SER A 56 -2.96 5.29 -2.42
C SER A 56 -2.93 6.12 -3.71
N GLU A 57 -2.56 5.53 -4.85
CA GLU A 57 -2.61 6.21 -6.15
C GLU A 57 -4.04 6.53 -6.57
N LEU A 58 -4.98 5.62 -6.32
CA LEU A 58 -6.40 5.82 -6.63
C LEU A 58 -7.00 6.94 -5.78
N ASP A 59 -6.68 6.97 -4.48
CA ASP A 59 -7.13 8.05 -3.59
C ASP A 59 -6.54 9.40 -4.02
N GLY A 60 -5.25 9.44 -4.40
CA GLY A 60 -4.62 10.65 -4.94
C GLY A 60 -5.22 11.11 -6.27
N VAL A 61 -5.57 10.20 -7.19
CA VAL A 61 -6.25 10.55 -8.45
C VAL A 61 -7.67 11.05 -8.19
N LYS A 62 -8.39 10.45 -7.26
CA LYS A 62 -9.75 10.87 -6.90
C LYS A 62 -9.77 12.26 -6.24
N GLU A 63 -8.77 12.54 -5.41
CA GLU A 63 -8.58 13.86 -4.80
C GLU A 63 -8.23 14.93 -5.85
N LYS A 64 -7.30 14.62 -6.77
CA LYS A 64 -7.00 15.50 -7.92
C LYS A 64 -8.22 15.76 -8.78
N ASN A 65 -9.03 14.74 -9.04
CA ASN A 65 -10.23 14.90 -9.85
C ASN A 65 -11.27 15.77 -9.12
N LYS A 66 -11.46 15.59 -7.81
CA LYS A 66 -12.31 16.49 -6.99
C LYS A 66 -11.84 17.94 -7.06
N ASN A 67 -10.54 18.18 -6.92
CA ASN A 67 -9.96 19.52 -6.95
C ASN A 67 -10.14 20.17 -8.32
N LEU A 68 -9.86 19.44 -9.42
CA LEU A 68 -10.09 19.91 -10.78
C LEU A 68 -11.57 20.17 -11.08
N THR A 69 -12.48 19.34 -10.56
CA THR A 69 -13.92 19.56 -10.73
C THR A 69 -14.38 20.82 -9.98
N SER A 70 -13.86 21.04 -8.77
CA SER A 70 -14.14 22.25 -8.00
C SER A 70 -13.53 23.50 -8.64
N GLU A 71 -12.33 23.40 -9.22
CA GLU A 71 -11.67 24.50 -9.91
C GLU A 71 -12.37 24.84 -11.22
N LYS A 72 -12.80 23.83 -11.98
CA LYS A 72 -13.64 24.01 -13.16
C LYS A 72 -14.95 24.73 -12.81
N ALA A 73 -15.63 24.31 -11.74
CA ALA A 73 -16.86 24.96 -11.29
C ALA A 73 -16.64 26.43 -10.88
N LYS A 74 -15.48 26.77 -10.30
CA LYS A 74 -15.11 28.17 -10.01
C LYS A 74 -14.80 28.96 -11.27
N LEU A 75 -14.16 28.34 -12.27
CA LEU A 75 -13.82 28.96 -13.55
C LEU A 75 -15.03 29.11 -14.49
N GLU A 76 -16.12 28.36 -14.26
CA GLU A 76 -17.40 28.52 -14.97
C GLU A 76 -18.20 29.74 -14.48
N ASP A 77 -17.83 30.35 -13.35
CA ASP A 77 -18.44 31.61 -12.88
C ASP A 77 -17.82 32.81 -13.62
N PRO A 78 -18.61 33.57 -14.42
CA PRO A 78 -18.11 34.69 -15.22
C PRO A 78 -17.52 35.81 -14.36
N VAL A 79 -18.03 36.02 -13.13
CA VAL A 79 -17.53 37.04 -12.21
C VAL A 79 -16.18 36.62 -11.62
N TYR A 80 -16.00 35.34 -11.32
CA TYR A 80 -14.72 34.80 -10.87
C TYR A 80 -13.66 34.85 -11.97
N PHE A 81 -14.02 34.53 -13.21
CA PHE A 81 -13.11 34.60 -14.36
C PHE A 81 -12.62 36.03 -14.63
N GLU A 82 -13.51 37.02 -14.65
CA GLU A 82 -13.11 38.43 -14.82
C GLU A 82 -12.20 38.92 -13.69
N ASN A 83 -12.50 38.58 -12.43
CA ASN A 83 -11.68 38.97 -11.29
C ASN A 83 -10.32 38.25 -11.28
N TYR A 84 -10.27 36.99 -11.68
CA TYR A 84 -9.02 36.24 -11.83
C TYR A 84 -8.15 36.81 -12.96
N ALA A 85 -8.74 37.16 -14.11
CA ALA A 85 -8.05 37.78 -15.23
C ALA A 85 -7.59 39.22 -14.94
N ARG A 86 -8.32 39.97 -14.11
CA ARG A 86 -7.93 41.32 -13.63
C ARG A 86 -6.79 41.30 -12.60
N GLY A 87 -6.53 40.18 -11.93
CA GLY A 87 -5.48 40.07 -10.91
C GLY A 87 -5.66 41.07 -9.75
N THR A 88 -4.57 41.67 -9.26
CA THR A 88 -4.59 42.72 -8.20
C THR A 88 -5.00 44.10 -8.70
N TYR A 89 -5.30 44.27 -9.98
CA TYR A 89 -5.78 45.53 -10.52
C TYR A 89 -7.29 45.64 -10.28
N LEU A 90 -7.65 46.11 -9.09
CA LEU A 90 -8.96 46.73 -8.85
C LEU A 90 -9.01 48.07 -9.59
N LEU A 91 -9.02 48.03 -10.93
CA LEU A 91 -9.39 49.17 -11.76
C LEU A 91 -10.92 49.34 -11.60
N SER A 92 -11.26 50.06 -10.54
CA SER A 92 -12.52 50.76 -10.32
C SER A 92 -12.68 51.80 -11.44
N MET A 93 -13.13 51.34 -12.62
CA MET A 93 -13.35 52.15 -13.82
C MET A 93 -12.10 52.84 -14.41
N SER A 94 -12.05 52.96 -15.73
CA SER A 94 -10.93 53.56 -16.47
C SER A 94 -10.78 55.08 -16.28
N GLU A 95 -11.61 55.71 -15.45
CA GLU A 95 -11.73 57.18 -15.34
C GLU A 95 -11.62 57.75 -13.91
N GLU A 96 -11.08 57.01 -12.93
CA GLU A 96 -10.92 57.56 -11.57
C GLU A 96 -9.73 58.52 -11.47
N GLN A 97 -10.00 59.82 -11.28
CA GLN A 97 -8.98 60.86 -11.04
C GLN A 97 -8.52 60.87 -9.58
N VAL A 98 -7.23 60.57 -9.36
CA VAL A 98 -6.57 60.72 -8.05
C VAL A 98 -6.24 62.21 -7.83
N PHE A 99 -6.97 62.87 -6.94
CA PHE A 99 -6.66 64.23 -6.50
C PHE A 99 -5.63 64.22 -5.35
N ILE A 100 -4.45 64.79 -5.59
CA ILE A 100 -3.50 65.10 -4.53
C ILE A 100 -3.89 66.47 -3.96
N LEU A 101 -4.45 66.47 -2.76
CA LEU A 101 -4.73 67.70 -2.03
C LEU A 101 -3.42 68.33 -1.54
N PRO A 102 -3.16 69.63 -1.79
CA PRO A 102 -1.99 70.30 -1.25
C PRO A 102 -2.10 70.32 0.28
N LYS A 103 -1.04 69.88 0.96
CA LYS A 103 -0.90 70.09 2.40
C LYS A 103 -0.69 71.59 2.58
N GLY A 104 -1.69 72.25 3.17
CA GLY A 104 -1.60 73.66 3.52
C GLY A 104 -0.31 73.94 4.28
N GLU A 105 0.31 75.07 3.94
CA GLU A 105 1.53 75.59 4.58
C GLU A 105 1.42 75.68 6.11
#